data_AF-A0A0T6BIX3-F1
#
_entry.id   AF-A0A0T6BIX3-F1
#
_cell.length_a   1.000
_cell.length_b   1.000
_cell.length_c   1.000
_cell.angle_alpha   90.00
_cell.angle_beta   90.00
_cell.angle_gamma   90.00
#
_symmetry.space_group_name_H-M   'P 1'
#
loop_
_entity.id
_entity.type
_entity.pdbx_description
1 polymer ?
#
loop_
_entity_poly.entity_id
_entity_poly.type
_entity_poly.pdbx_seq_one_letter_code
_entity_poly.pdbx_strand_id
1 'polypeptide(L)'
;MSEPTNFVKIYCDLILKKIASNILSNQNKKTKALNIAMKTAETGQQVRTTRHWRAVGDNEFYYGEIQKGFQQMKELDELTGWSENLHQDRFKFMRDKYEDILNEYLSRRS
;
A
#
# COMPACT_ATOMS: atom_id res chain seq x y z
N MET A 1 30.86 22.73 12.67
CA MET A 1 30.45 21.89 11.52
C MET A 1 28.94 21.80 11.57
N SER A 2 28.22 22.22 10.52
CA SER A 2 26.77 22.04 10.43
C SER A 2 26.44 20.56 10.26
N GLU A 3 25.43 20.06 10.96
CA GLU A 3 24.92 18.71 10.72
C GLU A 3 24.45 18.56 9.26
N PRO A 4 24.67 17.39 8.64
CA PRO A 4 24.18 17.12 7.29
C PRO A 4 22.65 17.13 7.27
N THR A 5 22.09 17.79 6.26
CA THR A 5 20.64 17.89 6.04
C THR A 5 19.98 16.51 5.95
N ASN A 6 19.03 16.22 6.84
CA ASN A 6 18.27 14.98 6.80
C ASN A 6 17.10 15.08 5.79
N PHE A 7 17.40 14.78 4.53
CA PHE A 7 16.43 14.85 3.45
C PHE A 7 15.24 13.90 3.63
N VAL A 8 15.41 12.77 4.31
CA VAL A 8 14.32 11.81 4.57
C VAL A 8 13.26 12.43 5.47
N LYS A 9 13.67 13.13 6.53
CA LYS A 9 12.74 13.87 7.42
C LYS A 9 12.10 15.06 6.71
N ILE A 10 12.86 15.79 5.89
CA ILE A 10 12.35 16.95 5.15
C ILE A 10 11.30 16.54 4.13
N TYR A 11 11.49 15.44 3.40
CA TYR A 11 10.58 14.99 2.34
C TYR A 11 9.68 13.83 2.75
N CYS A 12 9.55 13.57 4.05
CA CYS A 12 8.80 12.43 4.58
C CYS A 12 7.35 12.38 4.06
N ASP A 13 6.65 13.51 4.02
CA ASP A 13 5.28 13.61 3.50
C ASP A 13 5.16 13.21 2.02
N LEU A 14 6.11 13.62 1.18
CA LEU A 14 6.13 13.28 -0.24
C LEU A 14 6.41 11.79 -0.46
N ILE A 15 7.37 11.24 0.28
CA ILE A 15 7.71 9.81 0.24
C ILE A 15 6.50 8.99 0.71
N LEU A 16 5.92 9.34 1.86
CA LEU A 16 4.75 8.68 2.43
C LEU A 16 3.56 8.72 1.47
N LYS A 17 3.27 9.89 0.87
CA LYS A 17 2.20 10.05 -0.11
C LYS A 17 2.40 9.16 -1.34
N LYS A 18 3.64 8.98 -1.79
CA LYS A 18 3.95 8.09 -2.92
C LYS A 18 3.73 6.63 -2.55
N ILE A 19 4.19 6.20 -1.37
CA ILE A 19 3.99 4.84 -0.86
C ILE A 19 2.49 4.54 -0.73
N ALA A 20 1.73 5.41 -0.04
CA ALA A 20 0.28 5.25 0.15
C ALA A 20 -0.48 5.21 -1.19
N SER A 21 -0.11 6.05 -2.15
CA SER A 21 -0.70 6.03 -3.50
C SER A 21 -0.43 4.70 -4.23
N ASN A 22 0.74 4.12 -4.06
CA ASN A 22 1.09 2.84 -4.67
C ASN A 22 0.29 1.69 -4.02
N ILE A 23 0.17 1.68 -2.68
CA ILE A 23 -0.66 0.72 -1.94
C ILE A 23 -2.11 0.78 -2.45
N LEU A 24 -2.71 1.98 -2.50
CA LEU A 24 -4.08 2.16 -2.99
C LEU A 24 -4.26 1.62 -4.42
N SER A 25 -3.31 1.93 -5.31
CA SER A 25 -3.32 1.40 -6.68
C SER A 25 -3.27 -0.13 -6.69
N ASN A 26 -2.41 -0.74 -5.87
CA ASN A 26 -2.27 -2.19 -5.82
C ASN A 26 -3.49 -2.87 -5.16
N GLN A 27 -4.11 -2.29 -4.14
CA GLN A 27 -5.38 -2.76 -3.57
C GLN A 27 -6.48 -2.79 -4.63
N ASN A 28 -6.60 -1.73 -5.43
CA ASN A 28 -7.55 -1.67 -6.53
C ASN A 28 -7.29 -2.74 -7.60
N LYS A 29 -6.02 -2.95 -7.98
CA LYS A 29 -5.64 -3.98 -8.96
C LYS A 29 -5.86 -5.40 -8.42
N LYS A 30 -5.50 -5.66 -7.16
CA LYS A 30 -5.77 -6.93 -6.46
C LYS A 30 -7.26 -7.25 -6.45
N THR A 31 -8.10 -6.26 -6.12
CA THR A 31 -9.58 -6.42 -6.11
C THR A 31 -10.11 -6.77 -7.50
N LYS A 32 -9.60 -6.12 -8.56
CA LYS A 32 -9.96 -6.46 -9.94
C LYS A 32 -9.53 -7.88 -10.32
N ALA A 33 -8.30 -8.27 -9.97
CA ALA A 33 -7.79 -9.61 -10.22
C ALA A 33 -8.60 -10.67 -9.48
N LEU A 34 -8.95 -10.42 -8.22
CA LEU A 34 -9.82 -11.29 -7.41
C LEU A 34 -11.19 -11.48 -8.07
N ASN A 35 -11.83 -10.40 -8.49
CA ASN A 35 -13.13 -10.45 -9.14
C ASN A 35 -13.10 -11.27 -10.44
N ILE A 36 -12.01 -11.20 -11.21
CA ILE A 36 -11.84 -12.02 -12.42
C ILE A 36 -11.63 -13.49 -12.05
N ALA A 37 -10.79 -13.77 -11.06
CA ALA A 37 -10.53 -15.13 -10.59
C ALA A 37 -11.82 -15.79 -10.07
N MET A 38 -12.61 -15.07 -9.27
CA MET A 38 -13.91 -15.56 -8.75
C MET A 38 -14.91 -15.82 -9.87
N LYS A 39 -15.12 -14.86 -10.79
CA LYS A 39 -16.04 -15.05 -11.93
C LYS A 39 -15.67 -16.23 -12.82
N THR A 40 -14.37 -16.48 -12.99
CA THR A 40 -13.88 -17.60 -13.81
C THR A 40 -13.79 -18.92 -13.03
N ALA A 41 -14.01 -18.90 -11.72
CA ALA A 41 -14.08 -20.09 -10.89
C ALA A 41 -15.48 -20.74 -10.88
N GLU A 42 -16.51 -20.03 -11.35
CA GLU A 42 -17.91 -20.49 -11.34
C GLU A 42 -18.16 -21.74 -12.20
N THR A 43 -17.30 -22.02 -13.19
CA THR A 43 -17.41 -23.22 -14.03
C THR A 43 -16.06 -23.90 -14.23
N GLY A 44 -16.04 -25.25 -14.19
CA GLY A 44 -14.81 -26.03 -14.36
C GLY A 44 -14.09 -25.84 -15.70
N GLN A 45 -14.79 -25.40 -16.75
CA GLN A 45 -14.17 -25.00 -18.03
C GLN A 45 -13.45 -23.65 -17.93
N GLN A 46 -13.98 -22.69 -17.18
CA GLN A 46 -13.37 -21.36 -17.05
C GLN A 46 -12.12 -21.37 -16.15
N VAL A 47 -12.07 -22.25 -15.14
CA VAL A 47 -10.87 -22.47 -14.29
C VAL A 47 -9.67 -22.91 -15.13
N ARG A 48 -9.90 -23.64 -16.22
CA ARG A 48 -8.83 -24.13 -17.11
C ARG A 48 -8.32 -23.07 -18.09
N THR A 49 -8.90 -21.87 -18.09
CA THR A 49 -8.48 -20.81 -19.01
C THR A 49 -7.22 -20.11 -18.50
N THR A 50 -6.33 -19.72 -19.43
CA THR A 50 -5.18 -18.86 -19.13
C THR A 50 -5.58 -17.57 -18.41
N ARG A 51 -6.80 -17.08 -18.68
CA ARG A 51 -7.37 -15.89 -18.04
C ARG A 51 -7.55 -16.07 -16.53
N HIS A 52 -8.03 -17.24 -16.08
CA HIS A 52 -8.18 -17.54 -14.66
C HIS A 52 -6.83 -17.54 -13.95
N TRP A 53 -5.87 -18.33 -14.46
CA TRP A 53 -4.55 -18.45 -13.83
C TRP A 53 -3.75 -17.15 -13.84
N ARG A 54 -3.88 -16.33 -14.88
CA ARG A 54 -3.31 -14.98 -14.88
C ARG A 54 -3.90 -14.12 -13.76
N ALA A 55 -5.23 -14.15 -13.58
CA ALA A 55 -5.88 -13.38 -12.53
C ALA A 55 -5.50 -13.85 -11.12
N VAL A 56 -5.29 -15.16 -10.93
CA VAL A 56 -4.77 -15.72 -9.67
C VAL A 56 -3.35 -15.23 -9.42
N GLY A 57 -2.46 -15.32 -10.41
CA GLY A 57 -1.08 -14.83 -10.29
C GLY A 57 -1.00 -13.31 -10.05
N ASP A 58 -1.82 -12.52 -10.73
CA ASP A 58 -1.92 -11.07 -10.52
C ASP A 58 -2.39 -10.75 -9.09
N ASN A 59 -3.33 -11.53 -8.55
CA ASN A 59 -3.81 -11.35 -7.17
C ASN A 59 -2.68 -11.53 -6.14
N GLU A 60 -1.92 -12.61 -6.28
CA GLU A 60 -0.77 -12.90 -5.41
C GLU A 60 0.34 -11.84 -5.56
N PHE A 61 0.64 -11.45 -6.80
CA PHE A 61 1.62 -10.41 -7.08
C PHE A 61 1.25 -9.09 -6.40
N TYR A 62 0.02 -8.59 -6.59
CA TYR A 62 -0.41 -7.33 -5.99
C TYR A 62 -0.52 -7.43 -4.46
N TYR A 63 -0.84 -8.61 -3.92
CA TYR A 63 -0.75 -8.83 -2.48
C TYR A 63 0.68 -8.62 -1.96
N GLY A 64 1.68 -9.19 -2.62
CA GLY A 64 3.09 -9.00 -2.27
C GLY A 64 3.51 -7.52 -2.35
N GLU A 65 3.09 -6.79 -3.39
CA GLU A 65 3.39 -5.36 -3.53
C GLU A 65 2.72 -4.50 -2.45
N ILE A 66 1.52 -4.87 -1.98
CA ILE A 66 0.87 -4.19 -0.84
C ILE A 66 1.69 -4.41 0.44
N GLN A 67 2.13 -5.66 0.71
CA GLN A 67 2.94 -5.96 1.90
C GLN A 67 4.26 -5.18 1.89
N LYS A 68 4.94 -5.11 0.74
CA LYS A 68 6.14 -4.28 0.57
C LYS A 68 5.87 -2.80 0.85
N GLY A 69 4.74 -2.26 0.38
CA GLY A 69 4.36 -0.88 0.66
C GLY A 69 4.19 -0.61 2.15
N PHE A 70 3.51 -1.49 2.89
CA PHE A 70 3.39 -1.35 4.34
C PHE A 70 4.74 -1.48 5.08
N GLN A 71 5.63 -2.36 4.60
CA GLN A 71 6.98 -2.47 5.13
C GLN A 71 7.77 -1.17 4.91
N GLN A 72 7.67 -0.54 3.74
CA GLN A 72 8.27 0.77 3.46
C GLN A 72 7.69 1.88 4.34
N MET A 73 6.38 1.86 4.63
CA MET A 73 5.77 2.80 5.57
C MET A 73 6.36 2.65 6.97
N LYS A 74 6.58 1.40 7.41
CA LYS A 74 7.20 1.09 8.71
C LYS A 74 8.63 1.61 8.79
N GLU A 75 9.46 1.33 7.79
CA GLU A 75 10.84 1.82 7.73
C GLU A 75 10.91 3.35 7.72
N LEU A 76 10.01 4.01 6.97
CA LEU A 76 9.91 5.47 6.98
C LEU A 76 9.50 6.00 8.37
N ASP A 77 8.61 5.30 9.06
CA ASP A 77 8.17 5.67 10.42
C ASP A 77 9.31 5.53 11.43
N GLU A 78 10.09 4.45 11.38
CA GLU A 78 11.27 4.26 12.22
C GLU A 78 12.32 5.37 12.04
N LEU A 79 12.46 5.90 10.81
CA LEU A 79 13.41 6.97 10.50
C LEU A 79 12.90 8.38 10.86
N THR A 80 11.59 8.60 10.87
CA THR A 80 11.02 9.97 10.88
C THR A 80 10.00 10.22 11.99
N GLY A 81 9.40 9.18 12.58
CA GLY A 81 8.30 9.27 13.53
C GLY A 81 7.04 9.91 12.93
N TRP A 82 6.78 9.73 11.64
CA TRP A 82 5.69 10.45 10.96
C TRP A 82 4.31 10.12 11.53
N SER A 83 4.11 8.88 12.00
CA SER A 83 2.86 8.42 12.59
C SER A 83 2.45 9.17 13.86
N GLU A 84 3.42 9.64 14.65
CA GLU A 84 3.20 10.45 15.85
C GLU A 84 2.89 11.91 15.50
N ASN A 85 3.24 12.31 14.27
CA ASN A 85 3.10 13.66 13.76
C ASN A 85 1.88 13.87 12.85
N LEU A 86 0.92 12.92 12.84
CA LEU A 86 -0.29 12.96 12.00
C LEU A 86 -1.19 14.20 12.22
N HIS A 87 -0.99 14.94 13.31
CA HIS A 87 -1.68 16.19 13.59
C HIS A 87 -1.17 17.37 12.73
N GLN A 88 0.02 17.25 12.10
CA GLN A 88 0.59 18.30 11.27
C GLN A 88 -0.08 18.33 9.88
N ASP A 89 -0.30 19.54 9.35
CA ASP A 89 -0.96 19.76 8.04
C ASP A 89 -0.31 18.99 6.89
N ARG A 90 1.02 18.85 6.91
CA ARG A 90 1.77 18.10 5.89
C ARG A 90 1.35 16.63 5.78
N PHE A 91 0.75 16.05 6.82
CA PHE A 91 0.27 14.67 6.86
C PHE A 91 -1.25 14.52 6.75
N LYS A 92 -1.99 15.63 6.63
CA LYS A 92 -3.46 15.64 6.55
C LYS A 92 -4.02 14.71 5.46
N PHE A 93 -3.29 14.57 4.35
CA PHE A 93 -3.64 13.68 3.24
C PHE A 93 -3.79 12.20 3.65
N MET A 94 -3.17 11.76 4.75
CA MET A 94 -3.34 10.40 5.26
C MET A 94 -4.74 10.16 5.78
N ARG A 95 -5.37 11.15 6.44
CA ARG A 95 -6.77 11.06 6.88
C ARG A 95 -7.75 11.40 5.78
N ASP A 96 -7.43 12.38 4.93
CA ASP A 96 -8.38 12.85 3.91
C ASP A 96 -8.55 11.87 2.73
N LYS A 97 -7.50 11.12 2.38
CA LYS A 97 -7.48 10.29 1.15
C LYS A 97 -7.08 8.83 1.37
N TYR A 98 -6.24 8.56 2.37
CA TYR A 98 -5.66 7.24 2.59
C TYR A 98 -6.02 6.68 3.96
N GLU A 99 -7.20 7.01 4.48
CA GLU A 99 -7.63 6.66 5.85
C GLU A 99 -7.61 5.15 6.07
N ASP A 100 -8.14 4.37 5.12
CA ASP A 100 -8.13 2.90 5.20
C ASP A 100 -6.71 2.33 5.29
N ILE A 101 -5.76 2.89 4.53
CA ILE A 101 -4.35 2.49 4.55
C ILE A 101 -3.71 2.88 5.87
N LEU A 102 -4.02 4.07 6.39
CA LEU A 102 -3.55 4.52 7.69
C LEU A 102 -4.04 3.58 8.81
N ASN A 103 -5.32 3.28 8.83
CA ASN A 103 -5.93 2.41 9.83
C ASN A 103 -5.35 0.99 9.76
N GLU A 104 -5.19 0.45 8.54
CA GLU A 104 -4.54 -0.84 8.34
C GLU A 104 -3.09 -0.83 8.86
N TYR A 105 -2.31 0.21 8.54
CA TYR A 105 -0.95 0.36 9.04
C TYR A 105 -0.89 0.40 10.57
N LEU A 106 -1.74 1.21 11.22
CA LEU A 106 -1.78 1.34 12.67
C LEU A 106 -2.18 0.02 13.36
N SER A 107 -3.11 -0.74 12.76
CA SER A 107 -3.51 -2.06 13.26
C SER A 107 -2.42 -3.14 13.15
N ARG A 108 -1.50 -3.00 12.20
CA ARG A 108 -0.35 -3.92 12.01
C ARG A 108 0.82 -3.58 12.93
N ARG A 109 0.82 -2.37 13.49
CA ARG A 109 1.89 -1.86 14.36
C ARG A 109 1.65 -2.20 15.84
N SER A 110 0.40 -2.32 16.27
CA SER A 110 0.00 -2.75 17.63
C SER A 110 0.32 -4.22 17.87
#